data_AF-A0A969RQW1-F1
#
_entry.id   AF-A0A969RQW1-F1
#
_cell.length_a   1.000
_cell.length_b   1.000
_cell.length_c   1.000
_cell.angle_alpha   90.00
_cell.angle_beta   90.00
_cell.angle_gamma   90.00
#
_symmetry.space_group_name_H-M   'P 1'
#
loop_
_entity.id
_entity.type
_entity.pdbx_description
1 polymer ?
#
loop_
_entity_poly.entity_id
_entity_poly.type
_entity_poly.pdbx_seq_one_letter_code
_entity_poly.pdbx_strand_id
1 'polypeptide(L)'
;SYSRYLLCSPCHGAFYFLLKVHTDMEAFELVKRLIEDYKVAVIPGSTFGMTGCYLRVAYGALQPETVMEGMGRLVKGLRAIVG
;
A
#
# COMPACT_ATOMS: atom_id res chain seq x y z
N SER A 1 2.21 -31.09 -19.45
CA SER A 1 3.30 -31.23 -18.45
C SER A 1 3.94 -29.90 -18.03
N TYR A 2 3.18 -28.88 -17.60
CA TYR A 2 3.74 -27.60 -17.10
C TYR A 2 3.35 -27.24 -15.64
N SER A 3 2.52 -28.03 -14.97
CA SER A 3 2.01 -27.75 -13.61
C SER A 3 3.01 -27.98 -12.46
N ARG A 4 4.31 -28.22 -12.73
CA ARG A 4 5.32 -28.55 -11.70
C ARG A 4 6.10 -27.35 -11.15
N TYR A 5 5.94 -26.15 -11.70
CA TYR A 5 6.78 -25.01 -11.31
C TYR A 5 6.01 -23.80 -10.76
N LEU A 6 4.70 -23.73 -10.96
CA LEU A 6 3.91 -22.56 -10.58
C LEU A 6 2.58 -23.01 -9.98
N LEU A 7 2.47 -22.89 -8.66
CA LEU A 7 1.21 -22.90 -7.93
C LEU A 7 0.77 -21.45 -7.77
N CYS A 8 -0.21 -21.02 -8.56
CA CYS A 8 -0.87 -19.74 -8.33
C CYS A 8 -2.07 -19.99 -7.41
N SER A 9 -1.98 -19.52 -6.16
CA SER A 9 -3.13 -19.52 -5.25
C SER A 9 -4.26 -18.69 -5.86
N PRO A 10 -5.54 -19.02 -5.58
CA PRO A 10 -6.68 -18.26 -6.09
C PRO A 10 -6.55 -16.79 -5.63
N CYS A 11 -6.26 -15.89 -6.57
CA CYS A 11 -6.27 -14.45 -6.33
C CYS A 11 -7.72 -14.01 -6.13
N HIS A 12 -8.21 -14.04 -4.90
CA HIS A 12 -9.35 -13.21 -4.51
C HIS A 12 -8.90 -11.75 -4.68
N GLY A 13 -9.53 -11.07 -5.64
CA GLY A 13 -9.11 -9.81 -6.27
C GLY A 13 -8.23 -8.92 -5.40
N ALA A 14 -7.04 -8.58 -5.90
CA ALA A 14 -6.23 -7.51 -5.34
C ALA A 14 -7.00 -6.19 -5.51
N PHE A 15 -7.83 -5.84 -4.53
CA PHE A 15 -8.46 -4.55 -4.46
C PHE A 15 -7.40 -3.52 -4.05
N TYR A 16 -7.25 -2.48 -4.85
CA TYR A 16 -6.28 -1.41 -4.65
C TYR A 16 -7.00 -0.08 -4.43
N PHE A 17 -6.65 0.64 -3.38
CA PHE A 17 -7.02 2.05 -3.24
C PHE A 17 -5.85 2.91 -3.67
N LEU A 18 -6.13 3.88 -4.55
CA LEU A 18 -5.19 4.95 -4.86
C LEU A 18 -5.54 6.14 -3.96
N LEU A 19 -4.67 6.46 -3.01
CA LEU A 19 -4.78 7.63 -2.16
C LEU A 19 -3.84 8.73 -2.65
N LYS A 20 -4.36 9.96 -2.73
CA LYS A 20 -3.54 11.16 -2.91
C LYS A 20 -3.28 11.77 -1.53
N VAL A 21 -2.02 11.84 -1.13
CA VAL A 21 -1.59 12.49 0.09
C VAL A 21 -1.19 13.92 -0.26
N HIS A 22 -1.76 14.89 0.45
CA HIS A 22 -1.41 16.30 0.29
C HIS A 22 -0.17 16.58 1.13
N THR A 23 1.00 16.42 0.53
CA THR A 23 2.30 16.69 1.15
C THR A 23 3.29 17.09 0.07
N ASP A 24 4.26 17.93 0.45
CA ASP A 24 5.41 18.28 -0.40
C ASP A 24 6.52 17.21 -0.35
N MET A 25 6.36 16.18 0.49
CA MET A 25 7.29 15.06 0.61
C MET A 25 7.21 14.15 -0.63
N GLU A 26 8.35 13.59 -1.02
CA GLU A 26 8.43 12.61 -2.08
C GLU A 26 7.67 11.32 -1.73
N ALA A 27 6.87 10.81 -2.66
CA ALA A 27 6.04 9.62 -2.46
C ALA A 27 6.87 8.41 -1.99
N PHE A 28 8.09 8.29 -2.50
CA PHE A 28 8.99 7.19 -2.13
C PHE A 28 9.44 7.26 -0.67
N GLU A 29 9.74 8.46 -0.15
CA GLU A 29 10.14 8.63 1.26
C GLU A 29 8.99 8.31 2.20
N LEU A 30 7.79 8.78 1.86
CA LEU A 30 6.58 8.49 2.62
C LEU A 30 6.28 6.99 2.67
N VAL A 31 6.37 6.31 1.51
CA VAL A 31 6.22 4.85 1.42
C VAL A 31 7.24 4.13 2.29
N LYS A 32 8.52 4.53 2.20
CA LYS A 32 9.60 3.89 2.94
C LYS A 32 9.33 3.94 4.44
N ARG A 33 8.97 5.11 4.98
CA ARG A 33 8.60 5.28 6.40
C ARG A 33 7.38 4.47 6.78
N LEU A 34 6.34 4.43 5.95
CA LEU A 34 5.15 3.61 6.19
C LEU A 34 5.46 2.10 6.27
N ILE A 35 6.40 1.61 5.44
CA ILE A 35 6.83 0.21 5.46
C ILE A 35 7.72 -0.06 6.68
N GLU A 36 8.71 0.79 6.96
CA GLU A 36 9.69 0.58 8.02
C GLU A 36 9.07 0.71 9.41
N ASP A 37 8.33 1.79 9.66
CA ASP A 37 7.81 2.17 10.98
C ASP A 37 6.42 1.61 11.27
N TYR A 38 5.56 1.53 10.25
CA TYR A 38 4.15 1.15 10.42
C TYR A 38 3.82 -0.24 9.85
N LYS A 39 4.81 -0.91 9.24
CA LYS A 39 4.66 -2.25 8.62
C LYS A 39 3.49 -2.29 7.62
N VAL A 40 3.25 -1.20 6.90
CA VAL A 40 2.21 -1.11 5.88
C VAL A 40 2.85 -1.18 4.50
N ALA A 41 2.56 -2.26 3.77
CA ALA A 41 3.02 -2.41 2.39
C ALA A 41 2.20 -1.51 1.45
N VAL A 42 2.79 -0.40 1.03
CA VAL A 42 2.21 0.56 0.07
C VAL A 42 3.14 0.75 -1.12
N ILE A 43 2.56 1.01 -2.29
CA ILE A 43 3.33 1.22 -3.52
C ILE A 43 3.24 2.70 -3.90
N PRO A 44 4.35 3.39 -4.18
CA PRO A 44 4.30 4.78 -4.56
C PRO A 44 3.70 4.92 -5.95
N GLY A 45 2.78 5.87 -6.13
CA GLY A 45 2.17 6.16 -7.43
C GLY A 45 3.14 6.79 -8.43
N SER A 46 4.34 7.19 -7.99
CA SER A 46 5.42 7.63 -8.88
C SER A 46 5.87 6.52 -9.83
N THR A 47 5.64 5.24 -9.52
CA THR A 47 5.87 4.12 -10.46
C THR A 47 4.95 4.16 -11.68
N PHE A 48 3.90 4.98 -11.66
CA PHE A 48 2.93 5.14 -12.74
C PHE A 48 3.05 6.50 -13.46
N GLY A 49 4.12 7.27 -13.19
CA GLY A 49 4.34 8.57 -13.85
C GLY A 49 3.41 9.69 -13.37
N MET A 50 2.76 9.54 -12.21
CA MET A 50 1.93 10.59 -11.62
C MET A 50 2.79 11.61 -10.87
N THR A 51 2.58 12.90 -11.13
CA THR A 51 3.22 14.02 -10.40
C THR A 51 2.43 14.30 -9.12
N GLY A 52 3.05 14.02 -7.97
CA GLY A 52 2.48 14.22 -6.63
C GLY A 52 2.58 12.99 -5.74
N CYS A 53 2.17 13.15 -4.48
CA CYS A 53 2.30 12.10 -3.47
C CYS A 53 1.13 11.10 -3.52
N TYR A 54 1.19 10.16 -4.46
CA TYR A 54 0.19 9.10 -4.61
C TYR A 54 0.65 7.80 -3.95
N LEU A 55 -0.26 7.10 -3.30
CA LEU A 55 -0.02 5.81 -2.64
C LEU A 55 -1.05 4.80 -3.12
N ARG A 56 -0.59 3.60 -3.49
CA ARG A 56 -1.45 2.47 -3.80
C ARG A 56 -1.40 1.46 -2.66
N VAL A 57 -2.55 1.24 -2.03
CA VAL A 57 -2.71 0.32 -0.91
C VAL A 57 -3.44 -0.93 -1.41
N ALA A 58 -2.81 -2.09 -1.29
CA ALA A 58 -3.40 -3.37 -1.64
C ALA A 58 -4.05 -3.99 -0.40
N TYR A 59 -5.35 -4.30 -0.47
CA TYR A 59 -6.11 -4.92 0.65
C TYR A 59 -6.86 -6.19 0.24
N GLY A 60 -6.72 -6.62 -1.01
CA GLY A 60 -7.48 -7.75 -1.55
C GLY A 60 -7.17 -9.13 -0.98
N ALA A 61 -5.99 -9.34 -0.39
CA ALA A 61 -5.58 -10.63 0.16
C ALA A 61 -5.91 -10.80 1.66
N LEU A 62 -6.55 -9.81 2.28
CA LEU A 62 -6.71 -9.74 3.72
C LEU A 62 -8.17 -9.95 4.13
N GLN A 63 -8.39 -10.65 5.24
CA GLN A 63 -9.70 -10.75 5.88
C GLN A 63 -10.14 -9.35 6.35
N PRO A 64 -11.45 -9.05 6.40
CA PRO A 64 -11.96 -7.72 6.74
C PRO A 64 -11.38 -7.15 8.05
N GLU A 65 -11.12 -8.00 9.04
CA GLU A 65 -10.52 -7.57 10.31
C GLU A 65 -9.07 -7.09 10.12
N THR A 66 -8.30 -7.78 9.29
CA THR A 66 -6.91 -7.41 8.98
C THR A 66 -6.82 -6.16 8.08
N VAL A 67 -7.84 -5.92 7.24
CA VAL A 67 -7.96 -4.69 6.46
C VAL A 67 -8.15 -3.48 7.37
N MET A 68 -9.04 -3.56 8.37
CA MET A 68 -9.22 -2.48 9.34
C MET A 68 -7.93 -2.18 10.12
N GLU A 69 -7.21 -3.21 10.55
CA GLU A 69 -5.94 -3.03 11.25
C GLU A 69 -4.89 -2.37 10.35
N GLY A 70 -4.75 -2.82 9.10
CA GLY A 70 -3.85 -2.23 8.12
C GLY A 70 -4.19 -0.76 7.79
N MET A 71 -5.48 -0.46 7.63
CA MET A 71 -5.97 0.91 7.42
C MET A 71 -5.72 1.80 8.64
N GLY A 72 -5.90 1.28 9.85
CA GLY A 72 -5.59 2.00 11.09
C GLY A 72 -4.10 2.36 11.19
N ARG A 73 -3.21 1.41 10.86
CA ARG A 73 -1.75 1.66 10.80
C ARG A 73 -1.39 2.69 9.73
N LEU A 74 -2.03 2.63 8.56
CA LEU A 74 -1.84 3.60 7.47
C LEU A 74 -2.23 5.01 7.91
N VAL A 75 -3.44 5.19 8.48
CA VAL A 75 -3.91 6.52 8.94
C VAL A 75 -3.02 7.05 10.06
N LYS A 76 -2.58 6.18 10.98
CA LYS A 76 -1.65 6.55 12.05
C LYS A 76 -0.30 7.02 11.47
N GLY A 77 0.25 6.31 10.49
CA GLY A 77 1.49 6.68 9.83
C GLY A 77 1.38 7.99 9.04
N LEU A 78 0.31 8.14 8.26
CA LEU A 78 0.06 9.38 7.53
C LEU A 78 -0.07 10.58 8.47
N ARG A 79 -0.82 10.45 9.58
CA ARG A 79 -0.94 11.52 10.58
C ARG A 79 0.37 11.86 11.28
N ALA A 80 1.24 10.89 11.53
CA ALA A 80 2.52 11.13 12.20
C ALA A 80 3.59 11.72 11.27
N ILE A 81 3.49 11.46 9.96
CA ILE A 81 4.49 11.91 8.98
C ILE A 81 4.08 13.22 8.31
N VAL A 82 2.78 13.43 8.08
CA VAL A 82 2.24 14.58 7.32
C VAL A 82 1.45 15.56 8.19
N GLY A 83 0.91 15.11 9.33
CA GLY A 83 0.21 15.97 10.28
C GLY A 83 1.17 16.70 11.22
#